data_AF-A0AAJ1TU59-F1
#
_entry.id   AF-A0AAJ1TU59-F1
#
_cell.length_a   1.000
_cell.length_b   1.000
_cell.length_c   1.000
_cell.angle_alpha   90.00
_cell.angle_beta   90.00
_cell.angle_gamma   90.00
#
_symmetry.space_group_name_H-M   'P 1'
#
loop_
_entity.id
_entity.type
_entity.pdbx_description
1 polymer ?
#
loop_
_entity_poly.entity_id
_entity_poly.type
_entity_poly.pdbx_seq_one_letter_code
_entity_poly.pdbx_strand_id
1 'polypeptide(L)'
;MIFVNSMSDLFHKDVPTTFVDRVFDTMERADWHEFQILTKRSSLMRDYVNARYVSRPVPPHIWLGVSVEDGTKKSRVTHLRNTNASVRFLSVEPLIGPIGDLDLRGLHWVIVGGESGPGARPMEKAWVVDLQERCGRADVPFFFKQWGGRSPKSGGRLLDGREYNGWPRNARAAMSAAV
;
A
#
# COMPACT_ATOMS: atom_id res chain seq x y z
N MET A 1 -7.53 -0.44 12.93
CA MET A 1 -6.98 -0.90 11.65
C MET A 1 -7.15 -2.41 11.52
N ILE A 2 -7.65 -2.89 10.39
CA ILE A 2 -7.81 -4.30 10.04
C ILE A 2 -7.11 -4.53 8.69
N PHE A 3 -6.09 -5.39 8.67
CA PHE A 3 -5.45 -5.81 7.42
C PHE A 3 -6.26 -6.94 6.79
N VAL A 4 -6.86 -6.66 5.64
CA VAL A 4 -7.81 -7.55 4.99
C VAL A 4 -7.05 -8.60 4.18
N ASN A 5 -7.39 -9.87 4.42
CA ASN A 5 -6.89 -11.02 3.66
C ASN A 5 -5.36 -11.21 3.76
N SER A 6 -4.85 -11.33 5.00
CA SER A 6 -3.43 -11.59 5.26
C SER A 6 -2.93 -12.84 4.52
N MET A 7 -1.70 -12.78 4.00
CA MET A 7 -1.03 -13.88 3.27
C MET A 7 -1.78 -14.38 2.03
N SER A 8 -2.77 -13.63 1.55
CA SER A 8 -3.64 -13.96 0.43
C SER A 8 -3.76 -12.77 -0.53
N ASP A 9 -4.50 -12.92 -1.63
CA ASP A 9 -4.86 -11.80 -2.49
C ASP A 9 -6.37 -11.82 -2.75
N LEU A 10 -7.09 -10.77 -2.30
CA LEU A 10 -8.55 -10.67 -2.47
C LEU A 10 -8.96 -10.62 -3.94
N PHE A 11 -8.09 -10.11 -4.81
CA PHE A 11 -8.34 -9.95 -6.23
C PHE A 11 -7.66 -11.04 -7.05
N HIS A 12 -7.38 -12.21 -6.46
CA HIS A 12 -6.91 -13.36 -7.23
C HIS A 12 -7.96 -13.76 -8.27
N LYS A 13 -7.51 -14.16 -9.48
CA LYS A 13 -8.40 -14.48 -10.61
C LYS A 13 -9.42 -15.60 -10.34
N ASP A 14 -9.13 -16.45 -9.35
CA ASP A 14 -9.96 -17.59 -8.97
C ASP A 14 -10.91 -17.25 -7.81
N VAL A 15 -10.84 -16.04 -7.25
CA VAL A 15 -11.79 -15.56 -6.24
C VAL A 15 -13.02 -15.02 -6.97
N PRO A 16 -14.22 -15.57 -6.72
CA PRO A 16 -15.44 -15.07 -7.36
C PRO A 16 -15.73 -13.62 -6.96
N THR A 17 -16.15 -12.79 -7.91
CA THR A 17 -16.54 -11.39 -7.64
C THR A 17 -17.59 -11.29 -6.53
N THR A 18 -18.53 -12.24 -6.47
CA THR A 18 -19.55 -12.29 -5.41
C THR A 18 -18.97 -12.47 -4.00
N PHE A 19 -17.78 -13.10 -3.88
CA PHE A 19 -17.06 -13.15 -2.61
C PHE A 19 -16.45 -11.80 -2.28
N VAL A 20 -15.82 -11.14 -3.27
CA VAL A 20 -15.26 -9.79 -3.13
C VAL A 20 -16.34 -8.80 -2.72
N ASP A 21 -17.54 -8.88 -3.31
CA ASP A 21 -18.70 -8.06 -2.96
C ASP A 21 -19.06 -8.17 -1.49
N ARG A 22 -19.18 -9.39 -0.94
CA ARG A 22 -19.49 -9.57 0.48
C ARG A 22 -18.43 -8.99 1.41
N VAL A 23 -17.16 -9.03 1.01
CA VAL A 23 -16.07 -8.40 1.77
C VAL A 23 -16.23 -6.88 1.76
N PHE A 24 -16.48 -6.28 0.59
CA PHE A 24 -16.73 -4.85 0.47
C PHE A 24 -18.01 -4.40 1.20
N ASP A 25 -19.11 -5.14 1.11
CA ASP A 25 -20.34 -4.86 1.85
C ASP A 25 -20.09 -4.81 3.37
N THR A 26 -19.25 -5.72 3.87
CA THR A 26 -18.87 -5.75 5.30
C THR A 26 -18.05 -4.52 5.68
N MET A 27 -17.04 -4.17 4.87
CA MET A 27 -16.19 -3.01 5.13
C MET A 27 -16.98 -1.70 5.03
N GLU A 28 -17.92 -1.59 4.10
CA GLU A 28 -18.77 -0.42 3.93
C GLU A 28 -19.69 -0.20 5.14
N ARG A 29 -20.22 -1.28 5.72
CA ARG A 29 -21.07 -1.21 6.93
C ARG A 29 -20.29 -0.90 8.20
N ALA A 30 -19.05 -1.37 8.30
CA ALA A 30 -18.23 -1.24 9.49
C ALA A 30 -17.34 0.01 9.46
N ASP A 31 -17.96 1.20 9.34
CA ASP A 31 -17.29 2.50 9.21
C ASP A 31 -16.55 3.00 10.48
N TRP A 32 -16.64 2.24 11.57
CA TRP A 32 -15.86 2.40 12.79
C TRP A 32 -14.49 1.71 12.73
N HIS A 33 -14.18 0.98 11.66
CA HIS A 33 -12.87 0.38 11.41
C HIS A 33 -12.20 1.00 10.19
N GLU A 34 -10.88 1.15 10.26
CA GLU A 34 -10.06 1.37 9.08
C GLU A 34 -9.63 0.01 8.52
N PHE A 35 -9.87 -0.23 7.23
CA PHE A 35 -9.51 -1.44 6.52
C PHE A 35 -8.36 -1.17 5.56
N GLN A 36 -7.31 -1.97 5.65
CA GLN A 36 -6.19 -1.93 4.74
C GLN A 36 -6.25 -3.13 3.79
N ILE A 37 -6.42 -2.87 2.49
CA ILE A 37 -6.43 -3.88 1.43
C ILE A 37 -5.13 -3.77 0.64
N LEU A 38 -4.41 -4.88 0.47
CA LEU A 38 -3.17 -4.94 -0.31
C LEU A 38 -3.27 -6.05 -1.35
N THR A 39 -2.85 -5.76 -2.59
CA THR A 39 -2.91 -6.73 -3.69
C THR A 39 -1.75 -6.59 -4.66
N LYS A 40 -1.39 -7.68 -5.34
CA LYS A 40 -0.53 -7.68 -6.53
C LYS A 40 -1.34 -7.66 -7.83
N ARG A 41 -2.64 -7.91 -7.76
CA ARG A 41 -3.61 -7.97 -8.86
C ARG A 41 -4.27 -6.59 -9.11
N SER A 42 -3.44 -5.57 -9.16
CA SER A 42 -3.82 -4.15 -9.21
C SER A 42 -4.81 -3.76 -10.34
N SER A 43 -4.74 -4.39 -11.52
CA SER A 43 -5.68 -4.13 -12.61
C SER A 43 -7.09 -4.60 -12.27
N LEU A 44 -7.20 -5.79 -11.68
CA LEU A 44 -8.49 -6.35 -11.24
C LEU A 44 -9.09 -5.51 -10.10
N MET A 45 -8.26 -5.08 -9.14
CA MET A 45 -8.71 -4.13 -8.11
C MET A 45 -9.21 -2.83 -8.72
N ARG A 46 -8.47 -2.23 -9.67
CA ARG A 46 -8.89 -0.99 -10.31
C ARG A 46 -10.24 -1.14 -11.01
N ASP A 47 -10.39 -2.17 -11.82
CA ASP A 47 -11.61 -2.39 -12.61
C ASP A 47 -12.81 -2.65 -11.69
N TYR A 48 -12.64 -3.49 -10.67
CA TYR A 48 -13.67 -3.75 -9.66
C TYR A 48 -14.07 -2.49 -8.90
N VAL A 49 -13.10 -1.75 -8.36
CA VAL A 49 -13.35 -0.54 -7.56
C VAL A 49 -14.05 0.52 -8.39
N ASN A 50 -13.58 0.77 -9.61
CA ASN A 50 -14.20 1.79 -10.46
C ASN A 50 -15.61 1.39 -10.91
N ALA A 51 -15.90 0.09 -11.09
CA ALA A 51 -17.24 -0.41 -11.39
C ALA A 51 -18.19 -0.34 -10.17
N ARG A 52 -17.69 -0.62 -8.96
CA ARG A 52 -18.48 -0.56 -7.73
C ARG A 52 -18.77 0.89 -7.30
N TYR A 53 -17.81 1.78 -7.51
CA TYR A 53 -17.80 3.16 -7.03
C TYR A 53 -17.88 4.17 -8.19
N VAL A 54 -18.82 3.96 -9.12
CA VAL A 54 -19.02 4.85 -10.29
C VAL A 54 -19.58 6.21 -9.87
N SER A 55 -20.56 6.23 -8.97
CA SER A 55 -21.30 7.45 -8.58
C SER A 55 -20.76 8.15 -7.34
N ARG A 56 -19.80 7.54 -6.63
CA ARG A 56 -19.22 8.04 -5.38
C ARG A 56 -17.82 7.48 -5.18
N PRO A 57 -16.91 8.13 -4.44
CA PRO A 57 -15.63 7.54 -4.10
C PRO A 57 -15.75 6.35 -3.13
N VAL A 58 -14.71 5.53 -3.10
CA VAL A 58 -14.50 4.51 -2.06
C VAL A 58 -14.55 5.20 -0.68
N PRO A 59 -15.28 4.64 0.31
CA PRO A 59 -15.30 5.18 1.66
C PRO A 59 -13.89 5.41 2.23
N PRO A 60 -13.62 6.53 2.91
CA PRO A 60 -12.27 6.93 3.32
C PRO A 60 -11.65 6.00 4.37
N HIS A 61 -12.44 5.17 5.04
CA HIS A 61 -11.96 4.15 5.97
C HIS A 61 -11.53 2.85 5.28
N ILE A 62 -11.71 2.73 3.95
CA ILE A 62 -11.22 1.60 3.14
C ILE A 62 -10.00 2.06 2.34
N TRP A 63 -8.83 1.63 2.77
CA TRP A 63 -7.55 2.02 2.18
C TRP A 63 -7.10 0.99 1.16
N LEU A 64 -6.83 1.44 -0.06
CA LEU A 64 -6.39 0.59 -1.15
C LEU A 64 -4.89 0.68 -1.33
N GLY A 65 -4.23 -0.46 -1.51
CA GLY A 65 -2.81 -0.47 -1.78
C GLY A 65 -2.37 -1.60 -2.69
N VAL A 66 -1.18 -1.40 -3.26
CA VAL A 66 -0.54 -2.37 -4.12
C VAL A 66 0.86 -2.70 -3.61
N SER A 67 1.27 -3.95 -3.80
CA SER A 67 2.65 -4.36 -3.55
C SER A 67 3.49 -4.22 -4.82
N VAL A 68 4.69 -3.65 -4.69
CA VAL A 68 5.69 -3.52 -5.75
C VAL A 68 7.03 -3.99 -5.19
N GLU A 69 7.67 -4.92 -5.87
CA GLU A 69 8.93 -5.50 -5.39
C GLU A 69 10.17 -4.77 -5.97
N ASP A 70 10.03 -4.22 -7.18
CA ASP A 70 11.07 -3.51 -7.93
C ASP A 70 10.47 -2.58 -9.01
N GLY A 71 11.32 -1.88 -9.76
CA GLY A 71 10.92 -0.98 -10.83
C GLY A 71 10.18 -1.63 -12.01
N THR A 72 10.15 -2.97 -12.13
CA THR A 72 9.42 -3.67 -13.21
C THR A 72 7.92 -3.71 -12.96
N LYS A 73 7.45 -3.46 -11.73
CA LYS A 73 6.03 -3.54 -11.35
C LYS A 73 5.34 -2.18 -11.20
N LYS A 74 5.91 -1.11 -11.77
CA LYS A 74 5.36 0.26 -11.72
C LYS A 74 3.95 0.39 -12.27
N SER A 75 3.54 -0.45 -13.22
CA SER A 75 2.17 -0.45 -13.75
C SER A 75 1.12 -0.61 -12.65
N ARG A 76 1.45 -1.31 -11.55
CA ARG A 76 0.56 -1.47 -10.39
C ARG A 76 0.27 -0.14 -9.70
N VAL A 77 1.25 0.75 -9.64
CA VAL A 77 1.10 2.09 -9.05
C VAL A 77 0.20 2.95 -9.92
N THR A 78 0.35 2.87 -11.25
CA THR A 78 -0.55 3.52 -12.19
C THR A 78 -1.99 3.03 -12.03
N HIS A 79 -2.21 1.72 -11.91
CA HIS A 79 -3.54 1.17 -11.66
C HIS A 79 -4.13 1.68 -10.33
N LEU A 80 -3.34 1.70 -9.26
CA LEU A 80 -3.76 2.22 -7.95
C LEU A 80 -4.19 3.69 -8.05
N ARG A 81 -3.40 4.53 -8.72
CA ARG A 81 -3.71 5.95 -8.90
C ARG A 81 -5.00 6.17 -9.72
N ASN A 82 -5.31 5.26 -10.62
CA ASN A 82 -6.52 5.28 -11.43
C ASN A 82 -7.75 4.68 -10.73
N THR A 83 -7.69 4.44 -9.42
CA THR A 83 -8.86 4.03 -8.62
C THR A 83 -9.59 5.24 -8.05
N ASN A 84 -10.91 5.14 -7.92
CA ASN A 84 -11.74 6.16 -7.26
C ASN A 84 -11.64 6.11 -5.72
N ALA A 85 -10.43 6.16 -5.16
CA ALA A 85 -10.18 6.03 -3.72
C ALA A 85 -9.47 7.23 -3.11
N SER A 86 -9.95 7.69 -1.95
CA SER A 86 -9.36 8.83 -1.23
C SER A 86 -8.10 8.46 -0.45
N VAL A 87 -7.86 7.18 -0.16
CA VAL A 87 -6.65 6.70 0.52
C VAL A 87 -6.00 5.59 -0.29
N ARG A 88 -4.76 5.86 -0.72
CA ARG A 88 -3.95 5.00 -1.58
C ARG A 88 -2.59 4.82 -0.94
N PHE A 89 -2.15 3.58 -0.70
CA PHE A 89 -0.84 3.31 -0.15
C PHE A 89 -0.02 2.36 -1.04
N LEU A 90 1.29 2.54 -1.03
CA LEU A 90 2.22 1.68 -1.74
C LEU A 90 3.00 0.85 -0.74
N SER A 91 2.95 -0.48 -0.89
CA SER A 91 3.81 -1.39 -0.15
C SER A 91 4.98 -1.79 -1.04
N VAL A 92 6.17 -1.31 -0.73
CA VAL A 92 7.40 -1.73 -1.39
C VAL A 92 8.01 -2.87 -0.60
N GLU A 93 7.30 -4.01 -0.59
CA GLU A 93 7.63 -5.18 0.23
C GLU A 93 7.40 -6.51 -0.53
N PRO A 94 8.42 -7.40 -0.58
CA PRO A 94 9.81 -7.09 -0.23
C PRO A 94 10.44 -6.14 -1.27
N LEU A 95 11.19 -5.13 -0.83
CA LEU A 95 12.03 -4.33 -1.73
C LEU A 95 13.27 -5.12 -2.11
N ILE A 96 13.31 -5.61 -3.36
CA ILE A 96 14.33 -6.55 -3.87
C ILE A 96 15.13 -5.99 -5.05
N GLY A 97 14.87 -4.73 -5.41
CA GLY A 97 15.58 -4.02 -6.45
C GLY A 97 15.18 -2.55 -6.46
N PRO A 98 15.93 -1.69 -7.17
CA PRO A 98 15.61 -0.27 -7.23
C PRO A 98 14.25 -0.05 -7.89
N ILE A 99 13.47 0.87 -7.33
CA ILE A 99 12.22 1.32 -7.97
C ILE A 99 12.54 2.29 -9.10
N GLY A 100 13.58 3.12 -8.96
CA GLY A 100 13.90 4.18 -9.91
C GLY A 100 12.80 5.25 -9.93
N ASP A 101 12.59 5.89 -11.07
CA ASP A 101 11.63 6.99 -11.12
C ASP A 101 10.19 6.54 -10.83
N LEU A 102 9.56 7.15 -9.83
CA LEU A 102 8.26 6.76 -9.29
C LEU A 102 7.41 8.00 -9.06
N ASP A 103 6.28 8.06 -9.76
CA ASP A 103 5.28 9.11 -9.59
C ASP A 103 4.42 8.85 -8.35
N LEU A 104 4.72 9.57 -7.27
CA LEU A 104 4.04 9.47 -5.98
C LEU A 104 2.75 10.31 -5.90
N ARG A 105 2.38 11.06 -6.95
CA ARG A 105 1.20 11.94 -6.91
C ARG A 105 -0.07 11.15 -6.64
N GLY A 106 -0.83 11.58 -5.63
CA GLY A 106 -2.08 10.96 -5.22
C GLY A 106 -1.91 9.68 -4.37
N LEU A 107 -0.69 9.36 -3.96
CA LEU A 107 -0.41 8.39 -2.90
C LEU A 107 -0.37 9.09 -1.54
N HIS A 108 -0.79 8.37 -0.51
CA HIS A 108 -0.98 8.90 0.84
C HIS A 108 -0.09 8.22 1.87
N TRP A 109 0.61 7.14 1.48
CA TRP A 109 1.53 6.42 2.33
C TRP A 109 2.41 5.47 1.53
N VAL A 110 3.69 5.39 1.88
CA VAL A 110 4.64 4.42 1.34
C VAL A 110 5.24 3.62 2.49
N ILE A 111 5.16 2.29 2.37
CA ILE A 111 5.69 1.32 3.33
C ILE A 111 6.87 0.61 2.65
N VAL A 112 8.02 0.54 3.30
CA VAL A 112 9.21 -0.15 2.77
C VAL A 112 9.71 -1.19 3.76
N GLY A 113 10.03 -2.37 3.25
CA GLY A 113 10.51 -3.48 4.05
C GLY A 113 11.21 -4.55 3.23
N GLY A 114 12.25 -5.15 3.83
CA GLY A 114 13.00 -6.24 3.22
C GLY A 114 12.33 -7.62 3.39
N GLU A 115 12.78 -8.56 2.58
CA GLU A 115 12.31 -9.96 2.59
C GLU A 115 12.69 -10.66 3.89
N SER A 116 11.87 -11.60 4.35
CA SER A 116 12.11 -12.37 5.58
C SER A 116 11.94 -13.86 5.34
N GLY A 117 12.74 -14.66 6.05
CA GLY A 117 12.68 -16.12 6.01
C GLY A 117 13.90 -16.75 5.34
N PRO A 118 13.88 -18.09 5.14
CA PRO A 118 14.95 -18.80 4.47
C PRO A 118 15.19 -18.25 3.05
N GLY A 119 16.46 -17.93 2.73
CA GLY A 119 16.82 -17.40 1.42
C GLY A 119 16.42 -15.94 1.17
N ALA A 120 16.07 -15.17 2.22
CA ALA A 120 15.73 -13.76 2.10
C ALA A 120 16.82 -12.97 1.36
N ARG A 121 16.42 -12.29 0.28
CA ARG A 121 17.32 -11.45 -0.51
C ARG A 121 17.73 -10.20 0.27
N PRO A 122 19.00 -9.77 0.20
CA PRO A 122 19.44 -8.54 0.83
C PRO A 122 18.77 -7.34 0.15
N MET A 123 18.35 -6.37 0.98
CA MET A 123 17.87 -5.07 0.53
C MET A 123 19.00 -4.06 0.63
N GLU A 124 19.28 -3.32 -0.44
CA GLU A 124 20.32 -2.29 -0.41
C GLU A 124 19.82 -1.00 0.25
N LYS A 125 20.65 -0.41 1.12
CA LYS A 125 20.35 0.86 1.79
C LYS A 125 20.05 1.99 0.80
N ALA A 126 20.77 2.06 -0.31
CA ALA A 126 20.58 3.09 -1.32
C ALA A 126 19.15 3.11 -1.88
N TRP A 127 18.50 1.96 -2.01
CA TRP A 127 17.12 1.89 -2.50
C TRP A 127 16.11 2.44 -1.48
N VAL A 128 16.36 2.20 -0.18
CA VAL A 128 15.51 2.72 0.91
C VAL A 128 15.66 4.24 1.01
N VAL A 129 16.90 4.74 0.95
CA VAL A 129 17.19 6.19 1.00
C VAL A 129 16.55 6.93 -0.17
N ASP A 130 16.68 6.43 -1.41
CA ASP A 130 16.04 7.04 -2.59
C ASP A 130 14.50 7.15 -2.42
N LEU A 131 13.85 6.10 -1.91
CA LEU A 131 12.42 6.11 -1.63
C LEU A 131 12.05 7.10 -0.52
N GLN A 132 12.83 7.16 0.56
CA GLN A 132 12.60 8.07 1.67
C GLN A 132 12.71 9.54 1.22
N GLU A 133 13.74 9.89 0.44
CA GLU A 133 13.94 11.24 -0.08
C GLU A 133 12.84 11.64 -1.07
N ARG A 134 12.39 10.72 -1.94
CA ARG A 134 11.25 10.95 -2.83
C ARG A 134 9.97 11.22 -2.07
N CYS A 135 9.70 10.42 -1.03
CA CYS A 135 8.54 10.62 -0.16
C CYS A 135 8.60 11.99 0.52
N GLY A 136 9.78 12.40 1.02
CA GLY A 136 10.00 13.72 1.60
C GLY A 136 9.72 14.86 0.64
N ARG A 137 10.22 14.78 -0.61
CA ARG A 137 9.96 15.78 -1.67
C ARG A 137 8.49 15.85 -2.09
N ALA A 138 7.76 14.74 -2.01
CA ALA A 138 6.37 14.64 -2.40
C ALA A 138 5.38 14.87 -1.23
N ASP A 139 5.87 15.15 -0.02
CA ASP A 139 5.08 15.18 1.23
C ASP A 139 4.21 13.93 1.43
N VAL A 140 4.75 12.76 1.08
CA VAL A 140 4.07 11.47 1.30
C VAL A 140 4.64 10.82 2.56
N PRO A 141 3.79 10.43 3.54
CA PRO A 141 4.24 9.71 4.72
C PRO A 141 5.03 8.44 4.35
N PHE A 142 6.19 8.28 4.98
CA PHE A 142 7.10 7.15 4.76
C PHE A 142 7.22 6.30 6.01
N PHE A 143 6.97 5.00 5.87
CA PHE A 143 7.12 4.00 6.92
C PHE A 143 8.20 2.99 6.55
N PHE A 144 9.25 2.91 7.35
CA PHE A 144 10.28 1.90 7.20
C PHE A 144 10.02 0.76 8.19
N LYS A 145 9.53 -0.37 7.67
CA LYS A 145 9.11 -1.50 8.48
C LYS A 145 10.28 -2.26 9.06
N GLN A 146 11.20 -2.71 8.21
CA GLN A 146 12.34 -3.55 8.60
C GLN A 146 13.32 -3.77 7.44
N TRP A 147 14.57 -4.10 7.78
CA TRP A 147 15.57 -4.57 6.81
C TRP A 147 15.34 -5.99 6.29
N GLY A 148 14.60 -6.82 7.04
CA GLY A 148 14.40 -8.23 6.72
C GLY A 148 15.52 -9.15 7.24
N GLY A 149 15.69 -10.32 6.62
CA GLY A 149 16.69 -11.33 6.96
C GLY A 149 16.09 -12.68 7.38
N ARG A 150 16.84 -13.48 8.15
CA ARG A 150 16.42 -14.84 8.56
C ARG A 150 15.07 -14.86 9.30
N SER A 151 14.76 -13.79 10.03
CA SER A 151 13.46 -13.55 10.65
C SER A 151 13.01 -12.12 10.36
N PRO A 152 11.72 -11.80 10.53
CA PRO A 152 11.22 -10.43 10.37
C PRO A 152 12.02 -9.39 11.19
N LYS A 153 12.50 -9.77 12.37
CA LYS A 153 13.21 -8.84 13.27
C LYS A 153 14.72 -8.78 13.06
N SER A 154 15.29 -9.59 12.17
CA SER A 154 16.74 -9.83 12.12
C SER A 154 17.58 -8.59 11.84
N GLY A 155 17.15 -7.69 10.95
CA GLY A 155 17.91 -6.48 10.64
C GLY A 155 17.42 -5.22 11.36
N GLY A 156 16.36 -5.30 12.17
CA GLY A 156 15.75 -4.14 12.81
C GLY A 156 15.07 -3.19 11.82
N ARG A 157 14.75 -1.97 12.29
CA ARG A 157 13.92 -0.97 11.59
C ARG A 157 14.50 0.45 11.66
N LEU A 158 15.81 0.56 11.90
CA LEU A 158 16.51 1.84 11.90
C LEU A 158 17.11 2.09 10.52
N LEU A 159 16.80 3.24 9.93
CA LEU A 159 17.51 3.78 8.77
C LEU A 159 18.35 4.94 9.29
N ASP A 160 19.67 4.81 9.23
CA ASP A 160 20.62 5.81 9.77
C ASP A 160 20.36 6.19 11.22
N GLY A 161 20.14 5.16 12.06
CA GLY A 161 19.91 5.33 13.50
C GLY A 161 18.53 5.88 13.86
N ARG A 162 17.64 6.10 12.88
CA ARG A 162 16.31 6.68 13.07
C ARG A 162 15.20 5.73 12.66
N GLU A 163 14.11 5.72 13.43
CA GLU A 163 12.84 5.10 13.01
C GLU A 163 12.04 6.04 12.11
N TYR A 164 11.44 5.47 11.06
CA TYR A 164 10.53 6.19 10.17
C TYR A 164 9.14 5.57 10.29
N ASN A 165 8.25 6.26 11.02
CA ASN A 165 6.92 5.78 11.38
C ASN A 165 5.80 6.62 10.73
N GLY A 166 6.00 7.09 9.50
CA GLY A 166 4.99 7.88 8.79
C GLY A 166 3.67 7.13 8.66
N TRP A 167 2.56 7.87 8.72
CA TRP A 167 1.20 7.34 8.68
C TRP A 167 0.32 8.27 7.84
N PRO A 168 -0.72 7.79 7.12
CA PRO A 168 -1.67 8.65 6.44
C PRO A 168 -2.28 9.67 7.42
N ARG A 169 -2.13 10.97 7.16
CA ARG A 169 -2.77 12.00 8.00
C ARG A 169 -4.26 12.04 7.70
N ASN A 170 -5.08 11.79 8.73
CA ASN A 170 -6.55 11.87 8.77
C ASN A 170 -7.28 11.71 7.42
N ALA A 171 -7.50 10.46 6.99
CA ALA A 171 -8.45 10.13 5.92
C ALA A 171 -9.86 10.72 6.19
N ARG A 172 -10.20 10.95 7.46
CA ARG A 172 -11.44 11.60 7.92
C ARG A 172 -11.43 13.14 7.84
N ALA A 173 -10.28 13.82 7.89
CA ALA A 173 -10.23 15.29 7.96
C ALA A 173 -10.36 15.97 6.58
N ALA A 174 -9.97 15.28 5.50
CA ALA A 174 -10.07 15.81 4.14
C ALA A 174 -11.52 16.09 3.68
N MET A 175 -12.53 15.55 4.36
CA MET A 175 -13.96 15.81 4.09
C MET A 175 -14.54 17.01 4.86
N SER A 176 -13.90 17.47 5.94
CA SER A 176 -14.37 18.65 6.69
C SER A 176 -14.05 19.97 5.96
N ALA A 177 -13.09 19.94 5.05
CA ALA A 177 -12.65 21.10 4.28
C ALA A 177 -13.32 21.22 2.90
N ALA A 178 -14.28 20.35 2.58
CA ALA A 178 -14.97 20.29 1.29
C ALA A 178 -16.50 20.48 1.40
N VAL A 179 -16.97 21.10 2.49
CA VAL A 179 -18.36 21.58 2.65
C VAL A 179 -18.37 23.10 2.65
#